data_AF-A0A1F9YXP0-F1
#
_entry.id   AF-A0A1F9YXP0-F1
#
_cell.length_a   1.000
_cell.length_b   1.000
_cell.length_c   1.000
_cell.angle_alpha   90.00
_cell.angle_beta   90.00
_cell.angle_gamma   90.00
#
_symmetry.space_group_name_H-M   'P 1'
#
loop_
_entity.id
_entity.type
_entity.pdbx_description
1 polymer ?
#
loop_
_entity_poly.entity_id
_entity_poly.type
_entity_poly.pdbx_seq_one_letter_code
_entity_poly.pdbx_strand_id
1 'polypeptide(L)'
;MEKIYKLDELSYDEINAVLTHKWFLSEKACYDVGIEFALDDWYKNHSKKWRDEKMKADFEAQKAEIEKHKWFLSQKLGYDVGMQQSAVDWIKNGYAEAWRNKSGPYCKIEVKKEEKKEEKK
;
A
#
# COMPACT_ATOMS: atom_id res chain seq x y z
N MET A 1 -24.03 10.82 21.73
CA MET A 1 -22.80 11.62 21.95
C MET A 1 -22.06 11.62 20.64
N GLU A 2 -21.88 12.79 20.01
CA GLU A 2 -21.05 12.89 18.82
C GLU A 2 -19.61 12.56 19.23
N LYS A 3 -19.01 11.57 18.57
CA LYS A 3 -17.63 11.20 18.82
C LYS A 3 -16.76 12.33 18.29
N ILE A 4 -16.05 13.02 19.18
CA ILE A 4 -15.05 14.01 18.79
C ILE A 4 -13.84 13.23 18.31
N TYR A 5 -13.56 13.30 17.00
CA TYR A 5 -12.39 12.66 16.41
C TYR A 5 -11.18 13.55 16.60
N LYS A 6 -10.13 13.01 17.23
CA LYS A 6 -8.87 13.71 17.37
C LYS A 6 -7.79 13.11 16.50
N LEU A 7 -6.93 13.97 15.97
CA LEU A 7 -5.88 13.58 15.05
C LEU A 7 -4.85 12.62 15.68
N ASP A 8 -4.64 12.70 17.00
CA ASP A 8 -3.69 11.86 17.73
C ASP A 8 -4.11 10.39 17.85
N GLU A 9 -5.37 10.06 17.58
CA GLU A 9 -5.87 8.69 17.60
C GLU A 9 -5.69 7.96 16.26
N LEU A 10 -5.22 8.66 15.21
CA LEU A 10 -5.13 8.12 13.84
C LEU A 10 -3.72 7.60 13.51
N SER A 11 -3.66 6.61 12.63
CA SER A 11 -2.38 6.20 12.01
C SER A 11 -1.81 7.32 11.15
N TYR A 12 -0.49 7.34 10.95
CA TYR A 12 0.18 8.30 10.07
C TYR A 12 -0.44 8.38 8.66
N ASP A 13 -0.79 7.22 8.06
CA ASP A 13 -1.44 7.18 6.76
C ASP A 13 -2.83 7.83 6.78
N GLU A 14 -3.58 7.61 7.85
CA GLU A 14 -4.92 8.19 8.05
C GLU A 14 -4.82 9.70 8.28
N ILE A 15 -3.85 10.16 9.08
CA ILE A 15 -3.54 11.57 9.28
C ILE A 15 -3.24 12.23 7.92
N ASN A 16 -2.38 11.62 7.11
CA ASN A 16 -2.04 12.17 5.80
C ASN A 16 -3.26 12.22 4.85
N ALA A 17 -4.14 11.21 4.92
CA ALA A 17 -5.39 11.21 4.17
C ALA A 17 -6.32 12.35 4.60
N VAL A 18 -6.47 12.59 5.91
CA VAL A 18 -7.24 13.72 6.45
C VAL A 18 -6.66 15.05 6.00
N LEU A 19 -5.35 15.23 6.07
CA LEU A 19 -4.69 16.48 5.66
C LEU A 19 -4.87 16.75 4.16
N THR A 20 -4.76 15.71 3.33
CA THR A 20 -5.02 15.79 1.89
C THR A 20 -6.48 16.19 1.62
N HIS A 21 -7.42 15.60 2.37
CA HIS A 21 -8.83 15.93 2.28
C HIS A 21 -9.13 17.37 2.71
N LYS A 22 -8.55 17.82 3.84
CA LYS A 22 -8.63 19.21 4.31
C LYS A 22 -8.14 20.18 3.25
N TRP A 23 -7.00 19.89 2.61
CA TRP A 23 -6.46 20.72 1.55
C TRP A 23 -7.45 20.84 0.39
N PHE A 24 -8.00 19.71 -0.08
CA PHE A 24 -9.01 19.69 -1.15
C PHE A 24 -10.29 20.48 -0.79
N LEU A 25 -10.75 20.38 0.46
CA LEU A 25 -11.90 21.14 0.94
C LEU A 25 -11.60 22.65 1.00
N SER A 26 -10.40 23.01 1.44
CA SER A 26 -9.97 24.41 1.50
C SER A 26 -9.84 25.03 0.11
N GLU A 27 -9.31 24.28 -0.86
CA GLU A 27 -9.27 24.71 -2.25
C GLU A 27 -10.66 24.96 -2.82
N LYS A 28 -11.61 24.04 -2.58
CA LYS A 28 -13.00 24.18 -3.05
C LYS A 28 -13.74 25.34 -2.37
N ALA A 29 -13.45 25.59 -1.11
CA ALA A 29 -14.09 26.62 -0.31
C ALA A 29 -13.47 28.01 -0.53
N CYS A 30 -12.25 28.08 -1.10
CA CYS A 30 -11.42 29.28 -1.22
C CYS A 30 -11.05 29.93 0.14
N TYR A 31 -11.08 29.15 1.23
CA TYR A 31 -10.62 29.53 2.56
C TYR A 31 -10.22 28.28 3.36
N ASP A 32 -9.48 28.45 4.45
CA ASP A 32 -9.13 27.32 5.31
C ASP A 32 -10.34 26.83 6.10
N VAL A 33 -10.81 25.61 5.79
CA VAL A 33 -11.95 24.98 6.49
C VAL A 33 -11.61 24.50 7.91
N GLY A 34 -10.32 24.42 8.26
CA GLY A 34 -9.86 23.91 9.55
C GLY A 34 -9.81 22.39 9.63
N ILE A 35 -9.03 21.88 10.60
CA ILE A 35 -8.78 20.43 10.75
C ILE A 35 -9.98 19.69 11.35
N GLU A 36 -10.72 20.31 12.27
CA GLU A 36 -11.85 19.67 12.95
C GLU A 36 -13.00 19.38 11.98
N PHE A 37 -13.33 20.35 11.12
CA PHE A 37 -14.34 20.17 10.07
C PHE A 37 -13.92 19.09 9.06
N ALA A 38 -12.67 19.14 8.61
CA ALA A 38 -12.16 18.13 7.67
C ALA A 38 -12.14 16.73 8.28
N LEU A 39 -11.83 16.58 9.57
CA LEU A 39 -11.89 15.31 10.28
C LEU A 39 -13.31 14.75 10.33
N ASP A 40 -14.29 15.57 10.71
CA ASP A 40 -15.69 15.15 10.80
C ASP A 40 -16.24 14.71 9.44
N ASP A 41 -16.01 15.50 8.39
CA ASP A 41 -16.43 15.14 7.02
C ASP A 41 -15.70 13.90 6.51
N TRP A 42 -14.40 13.79 6.77
CA TRP A 42 -13.61 12.62 6.37
C TRP A 42 -14.12 11.34 7.04
N TYR A 43 -14.38 11.37 8.35
CA TYR A 43 -14.89 10.20 9.07
C TYR A 43 -16.27 9.77 8.57
N LYS A 44 -17.17 10.73 8.34
CA LYS A 44 -18.54 10.45 7.88
C LYS A 44 -18.57 9.90 6.45
N ASN A 45 -17.81 10.49 5.54
CA ASN A 45 -17.99 10.26 4.10
C ASN A 45 -16.85 9.49 3.42
N HIS A 46 -15.62 9.58 3.92
CA HIS A 46 -14.43 9.11 3.20
C HIS A 46 -13.69 7.94 3.87
N SER A 47 -13.68 7.87 5.21
CA SER A 47 -12.82 6.95 5.98
C SER A 47 -13.01 5.48 5.59
N LYS A 48 -14.25 5.03 5.49
CA LYS A 48 -14.57 3.63 5.14
C LYS A 48 -14.05 3.28 3.75
N LYS A 49 -14.39 4.11 2.75
CA LYS A 49 -13.97 3.89 1.38
C LYS A 49 -12.45 3.90 1.25
N TRP A 50 -11.79 4.87 1.90
CA TRP A 50 -10.34 4.97 1.91
C TRP A 50 -9.66 3.73 2.50
N ARG A 51 -10.19 3.20 3.62
CA ARG A 51 -9.67 1.96 4.24
C ARG A 51 -9.85 0.76 3.33
N ASP A 52 -11.02 0.63 2.70
CA ASP A 52 -11.31 -0.45 1.75
C ASP A 52 -10.36 -0.39 0.53
N GLU A 53 -10.13 0.82 -0.01
CA GLU A 53 -9.18 1.05 -1.11
C GLU A 53 -7.74 0.72 -0.71
N LYS A 54 -7.31 1.11 0.51
CA LYS A 54 -5.99 0.76 1.05
C LYS A 54 -5.82 -0.75 1.22
N MET A 55 -6.77 -1.43 1.84
CA MET A 55 -6.74 -2.90 2.00
C MET A 55 -6.68 -3.61 0.64
N LYS A 56 -7.44 -3.12 -0.34
CA LYS A 56 -7.41 -3.66 -1.69
C LYS A 56 -6.05 -3.46 -2.36
N ALA A 57 -5.47 -2.26 -2.27
CA ALA A 57 -4.15 -1.97 -2.82
C ALA A 57 -3.06 -2.84 -2.19
N ASP A 58 -3.08 -3.00 -0.86
CA ASP A 58 -2.14 -3.87 -0.15
C ASP A 58 -2.28 -5.35 -0.57
N PHE A 59 -3.52 -5.81 -0.73
CA PHE A 59 -3.80 -7.17 -1.20
C PHE A 59 -3.32 -7.39 -2.65
N GLU A 60 -3.56 -6.43 -3.54
CA GLU A 60 -3.10 -6.49 -4.92
C GLU A 60 -1.56 -6.49 -5.01
N ALA A 61 -0.90 -5.64 -4.22
CA ALA A 61 0.56 -5.60 -4.14
C ALA A 61 1.14 -6.93 -3.62
N GLN A 62 0.54 -7.49 -2.57
CA GLN A 62 0.93 -8.79 -2.03
C GLN A 62 0.72 -9.91 -3.05
N LYS A 63 -0.42 -9.93 -3.74
CA LYS A 63 -0.75 -10.93 -4.76
C LYS A 63 0.23 -10.88 -5.94
N ALA A 64 0.57 -9.69 -6.41
CA ALA A 64 1.55 -9.51 -7.48
C ALA A 64 2.93 -10.02 -7.06
N GLU A 65 3.31 -9.84 -5.80
CA GLU A 65 4.58 -10.35 -5.30
C GLU A 65 4.61 -11.88 -5.21
N ILE A 66 3.52 -12.50 -4.76
CA ILE A 66 3.36 -13.96 -4.77
C ILE A 66 3.42 -14.49 -6.20
N GLU A 67 2.81 -13.80 -7.16
CA GLU A 67 2.82 -14.21 -8.56
C GLU A 67 4.23 -14.16 -9.17
N LYS A 68 5.03 -13.13 -8.85
CA LYS A 68 6.45 -13.09 -9.22
C LYS A 68 7.18 -14.30 -8.63
N HIS A 69 7.00 -14.57 -7.34
CA HIS A 69 7.64 -15.70 -6.68
C HIS A 69 7.25 -17.05 -7.30
N LYS A 70 5.95 -17.23 -7.58
CA LYS A 70 5.41 -18.37 -8.33
C LYS A 70 6.12 -18.53 -9.66
N TRP A 71 6.25 -17.47 -10.45
CA TRP A 71 6.92 -17.53 -11.74
C TRP A 71 8.37 -18.02 -11.59
N PHE A 72 9.13 -17.48 -10.64
CA PHE A 72 10.51 -17.92 -10.38
C PHE A 72 10.59 -19.38 -9.95
N LEU A 73 9.69 -19.83 -9.07
CA LEU A 73 9.64 -21.23 -8.65
C LEU A 73 9.33 -22.15 -9.83
N SER A 74 8.37 -21.79 -10.69
CA SER A 74 8.03 -22.57 -11.88
C SER A 74 9.19 -22.63 -12.88
N GLN A 75 9.95 -21.52 -13.06
CA GLN A 75 11.18 -21.53 -13.87
C GLN A 75 12.25 -22.47 -13.29
N LYS A 76 12.38 -22.52 -11.97
CA LYS A 76 13.39 -23.36 -11.30
C LYS A 76 13.03 -24.84 -11.31
N LEU A 77 11.74 -25.17 -11.19
CA LEU A 77 11.25 -26.55 -11.08
C LEU A 77 10.88 -27.17 -12.44
N GLY A 78 10.68 -26.36 -13.48
CA GLY A 78 10.34 -26.84 -14.82
C GLY A 78 8.87 -27.23 -15.00
N TYR A 79 8.01 -26.95 -14.01
CA TYR A 79 6.57 -27.17 -14.06
C TYR A 79 5.83 -26.08 -13.27
N ASP A 80 4.53 -25.87 -13.53
CA ASP A 80 3.75 -24.87 -12.78
C ASP A 80 3.46 -25.35 -11.35
N VAL A 81 3.99 -24.65 -10.36
CA VAL A 81 3.85 -24.96 -8.93
C VAL A 81 2.46 -24.58 -8.39
N GLY A 82 1.77 -23.67 -9.05
CA GLY A 82 0.46 -23.17 -8.60
C GLY A 82 0.55 -22.08 -7.51
N MET A 83 -0.53 -21.32 -7.37
CA MET A 83 -0.55 -20.11 -6.51
C MET A 83 -0.48 -20.42 -5.01
N GLN A 84 -1.18 -21.46 -4.56
CA GLN A 84 -1.23 -21.80 -3.13
C GLN A 84 0.11 -22.38 -2.64
N GLN A 85 0.72 -23.25 -3.44
CA GLN A 85 1.99 -23.89 -3.09
C GLN A 85 3.14 -22.87 -3.07
N SER A 86 3.16 -21.95 -4.05
CA SER A 86 4.13 -20.84 -4.07
C SER A 86 3.92 -19.86 -2.92
N ALA A 87 2.69 -19.54 -2.54
CA ALA A 87 2.41 -18.70 -1.37
C ALA A 87 2.89 -19.36 -0.07
N VAL A 88 2.71 -20.68 0.10
CA VAL A 88 3.20 -21.41 1.27
C VAL A 88 4.73 -21.42 1.33
N ASP A 89 5.40 -21.65 0.20
CA ASP A 89 6.87 -21.55 0.10
C ASP A 89 7.37 -20.14 0.42
N TRP A 90 6.68 -19.12 -0.10
CA TRP A 90 6.97 -17.71 0.13
C TRP A 90 6.92 -17.33 1.62
N ILE A 91 5.92 -17.83 2.34
CA ILE A 91 5.78 -17.63 3.79
C ILE A 91 6.86 -18.41 4.54
N LYS A 92 7.06 -19.70 4.21
CA LYS A 92 8.05 -20.57 4.89
C LYS A 92 9.48 -20.05 4.80
N ASN A 93 9.85 -19.46 3.67
CA ASN A 93 11.19 -18.92 3.43
C ASN A 93 11.39 -17.50 3.98
N GLY A 94 10.41 -16.95 4.71
CA GLY A 94 10.49 -15.60 5.32
C GLY A 94 10.41 -14.46 4.30
N TYR A 95 10.09 -14.74 3.04
CA TYR A 95 10.01 -13.72 1.99
C TYR A 95 8.82 -12.78 2.18
N ALA A 96 7.72 -13.25 2.78
CA ALA A 96 6.59 -12.40 3.16
C ALA A 96 6.96 -11.35 4.20
N GLU A 97 7.79 -11.71 5.18
CA GLU A 97 8.29 -10.79 6.21
C GLU A 97 9.30 -9.80 5.62
N ALA A 98 10.23 -10.30 4.81
CA ALA A 98 11.19 -9.46 4.11
C ALA A 98 10.49 -8.45 3.17
N TRP A 99 9.41 -8.84 2.49
CA TRP A 99 8.61 -7.95 1.65
C TRP A 99 7.94 -6.84 2.46
N ARG A 100 7.31 -7.16 3.60
CA ARG A 100 6.72 -6.14 4.50
C ARG A 100 7.76 -5.14 5.01
N ASN A 101 8.98 -5.60 5.26
CA ASN A 101 10.09 -4.77 5.72
C ASN A 101 10.83 -4.04 4.58
N LYS A 102 10.34 -4.11 3.33
CA LYS A 102 11.00 -3.58 2.13
C LYS A 102 12.44 -4.09 1.92
N SER A 103 12.80 -5.19 2.57
CA SER A 103 14.08 -5.88 2.45
C SER A 103 13.94 -7.19 1.67
N GLY A 104 12.88 -7.29 0.85
CA GLY A 104 12.50 -8.48 0.12
C GLY A 104 13.56 -8.92 -0.89
N PRO A 105 13.58 -10.21 -1.25
CA PRO A 105 14.56 -10.76 -2.19
C PRO A 105 14.48 -10.09 -3.58
N TYR A 106 13.33 -9.52 -3.93
CA TYR A 106 13.09 -8.88 -5.23
C TYR A 106 13.27 -7.35 -5.22
N CYS A 107 13.45 -6.73 -4.04
CA CYS A 107 13.64 -5.26 -3.92
C CYS A 107 14.94 -4.77 -4.61
N LYS A 108 15.93 -5.64 -4.81
CA LYS A 108 17.22 -5.29 -5.45
C LYS A 108 17.17 -5.28 -6.99
N ILE A 109 16.05 -5.68 -7.61
CA ILE A 109 15.96 -5.85 -9.07
C ILE A 109 15.49 -4.57 -9.77
N GLU A 110 14.71 -3.73 -9.10
CA GLU A 110 14.17 -2.49 -9.68
C GLU A 110 15.29 -1.46 -9.94
N VAL A 111 16.24 -1.32 -8.99
CA VAL A 111 17.41 -0.43 -9.13
C VAL A 111 18.22 -0.75 -10.39
N LYS A 112 18.48 -2.02 -10.70
CA LYS A 112 19.25 -2.43 -11.88
C LYS A 112 18.53 -2.22 -13.21
N LYS A 113 17.21 -2.14 -13.21
CA LYS A 113 16.42 -1.86 -14.43
C LYS A 113 16.36 -0.36 -14.72
N GLU A 114 16.37 0.48 -13.70
CA GLU A 114 16.43 1.94 -13.83
C GLU A 114 17.82 2.40 -14.28
N GLU A 115 18.89 1.88 -13.67
CA GLU A 115 20.28 2.15 -14.08
C GLU A 115 20.53 1.82 -15.58
N LYS A 116 20.01 0.68 -16.06
CA LYS A 116 20.11 0.29 -17.49
C LYS A 116 19.23 1.13 -18.44
N LYS A 117 18.25 1.86 -17.91
CA LYS A 117 17.37 2.74 -18.70
C LYS A 117 17.99 4.13 -18.83
N GLU A 118 18.72 4.59 -17.81
CA GLU A 118 19.49 5.84 -17.84
C GLU A 118 20.77 5.72 -18.68
N GLU A 119 21.44 4.57 -18.68
CA GLU A 119 22.61 4.33 -19.56
C GLU A 119 22.27 4.25 -21.07
N LYS A 120 20.98 4.20 -21.42
CA LYS A 120 20.49 4.12 -22.81
C LYS A 120 19.83 5.40 -23.30
N LYS A 121 19.93 6.50 -22.55
CA LYS A 121 19.41 7.82 -22.92
C LYS A 121 20.56 8.80 -23.15
#